data_AF-A0A2W4PYW1-F1
#
_entry.id   AF-A0A2W4PYW1-F1
#
_cell.length_a   1.000
_cell.length_b   1.000
_cell.length_c   1.000
_cell.angle_alpha   90.00
_cell.angle_beta   90.00
_cell.angle_gamma   90.00
#
_symmetry.space_group_name_H-M   'P 1'
#
loop_
_entity.id
_entity.type
_entity.pdbx_description
1 polymer ?
#
loop_
_entity_poly.entity_id
_entity_poly.type
_entity_poly.pdbx_seq_one_letter_code
_entity_poly.pdbx_strand_id
1 'polypeptide(L)'
;DHFARTENPTLGHLPDGTGVRDPDELREALDAEPVPFVQNVTERLLIYALGRLVEAHDMPVVRDIVRRSAADGYKFKTLITNVVLSDAFLKAKVPEGPAETPDSLQAAVVN
;
A
#
# COMPACT_ATOMS: atom_id res chain seq x y z
N ASP A 1 -0.07 -0.99 -33.58
CA ASP A 1 -1.41 -0.70 -33.01
C ASP A 1 -2.18 -1.97 -32.71
N HIS A 2 -2.37 -2.27 -31.42
CA HIS A 2 -2.98 -3.51 -30.92
C HIS A 2 -4.33 -3.29 -30.18
N PHE A 3 -4.87 -2.07 -30.18
CA PHE A 3 -6.06 -1.71 -29.39
C PHE A 3 -7.39 -1.66 -30.17
N ALA A 4 -7.45 -2.23 -31.37
CA ALA A 4 -8.69 -2.24 -32.16
C ALA A 4 -9.44 -3.59 -32.04
N ARG A 5 -10.67 -3.54 -31.48
CA ARG A 5 -11.79 -4.50 -31.63
C ARG A 5 -11.87 -5.72 -30.70
N THR A 6 -11.66 -5.56 -29.41
CA THR A 6 -12.36 -6.41 -28.43
C THR A 6 -13.39 -5.54 -27.73
N GLU A 7 -14.66 -5.84 -27.98
CA GLU A 7 -15.77 -5.41 -27.13
C GLU A 7 -15.40 -5.91 -25.73
N ASN A 8 -14.99 -4.99 -24.86
CA ASN A 8 -14.52 -5.34 -23.53
C ASN A 8 -15.77 -5.38 -22.64
N PRO A 9 -16.22 -6.56 -22.17
CA PRO A 9 -17.35 -6.63 -21.27
C PRO A 9 -16.83 -6.33 -19.86
N THR A 10 -16.17 -5.19 -19.64
CA THR A 10 -15.89 -4.72 -18.28
C THR A 10 -17.15 -4.03 -17.77
N LEU A 11 -18.29 -4.71 -17.85
CA LEU A 11 -19.50 -4.38 -17.10
C LEU A 11 -19.25 -4.80 -15.65
N GLY A 12 -18.62 -3.91 -14.90
CA GLY A 12 -18.42 -4.05 -13.46
C GLY A 12 -19.30 -3.06 -12.71
N HIS A 13 -19.59 -3.35 -11.45
CA HIS A 13 -20.19 -2.38 -10.54
C HIS A 13 -19.18 -2.10 -9.42
N LEU A 14 -18.97 -0.82 -9.10
CA LEU A 14 -18.24 -0.43 -7.90
C LEU A 14 -19.04 -0.83 -6.64
N PRO A 15 -18.41 -0.84 -5.45
CA PRO A 15 -19.10 -1.19 -4.20
C PRO A 15 -20.32 -0.32 -3.87
N ASP A 16 -20.38 0.89 -4.43
CA ASP A 16 -21.50 1.83 -4.33
C ASP A 16 -22.65 1.55 -5.33
N GLY A 17 -22.44 0.60 -6.25
CA GLY A 17 -23.38 0.26 -7.32
C GLY A 17 -23.14 1.03 -8.63
N THR A 18 -22.12 1.88 -8.72
CA THR A 18 -21.80 2.61 -9.95
C THR A 18 -21.34 1.64 -11.04
N GLY A 19 -22.08 1.60 -12.15
CA GLY A 19 -21.74 0.80 -13.33
C GLY A 19 -20.55 1.40 -14.08
N VAL A 20 -19.57 0.58 -14.40
CA VAL A 20 -18.41 0.91 -15.22
C VAL A 20 -18.43 -0.01 -16.42
N ARG A 21 -18.09 0.52 -17.60
CA ARG A 21 -18.14 -0.21 -18.87
C ARG A 21 -16.79 -0.25 -19.60
N ASP A 22 -15.91 0.69 -19.29
CA ASP A 22 -14.59 0.80 -19.88
C ASP A 22 -13.55 1.36 -18.88
N PRO A 23 -12.24 1.28 -19.19
CA PRO A 23 -11.20 1.75 -18.29
C PRO A 23 -11.19 3.25 -17.99
N ASP A 24 -11.75 4.08 -18.88
CA ASP A 24 -11.79 5.53 -18.68
C ASP A 24 -12.91 5.88 -17.68
N GLU A 25 -14.08 5.24 -17.80
CA GLU A 25 -15.14 5.31 -16.79
C GLU A 25 -14.68 4.81 -15.41
N LEU A 26 -13.86 3.75 -15.37
CA LEU A 26 -13.28 3.29 -14.10
C LEU A 26 -12.42 4.37 -13.46
N ARG A 27 -11.58 5.05 -14.26
CA ARG A 27 -10.72 6.12 -13.78
C ARG A 27 -11.56 7.27 -13.23
N GLU A 28 -12.57 7.70 -13.97
CA GLU A 28 -13.48 8.76 -13.53
C GLU A 28 -14.21 8.40 -12.23
N ALA A 29 -14.66 7.15 -12.09
CA ALA A 29 -15.31 6.67 -10.87
C ALA A 29 -14.35 6.66 -9.67
N LEU A 30 -13.10 6.23 -9.86
CA LEU A 30 -12.07 6.26 -8.80
C LEU A 30 -11.65 7.68 -8.42
N ASP A 31 -11.67 8.63 -9.36
CA ASP A 31 -11.40 10.04 -9.09
C ASP A 31 -12.56 10.73 -8.36
N ALA A 32 -13.81 10.28 -8.60
CA ALA A 32 -15.00 10.79 -7.91
C ALA A 32 -15.02 10.41 -6.41
N GLU A 33 -14.61 9.19 -6.06
CA GLU A 33 -14.47 8.74 -4.68
C GLU A 33 -13.09 8.10 -4.43
N PRO A 34 -12.03 8.92 -4.20
CA PRO A 34 -10.66 8.42 -4.16
C PRO A 34 -10.31 7.72 -2.84
N VAL A 35 -11.05 7.97 -1.76
CA VAL A 35 -10.66 7.55 -0.40
C VAL A 35 -10.51 6.03 -0.27
N PRO A 36 -11.47 5.19 -0.69
CA PRO A 36 -11.33 3.73 -0.57
C PRO A 36 -10.12 3.18 -1.34
N PHE A 37 -9.89 3.71 -2.55
CA PHE A 37 -8.75 3.33 -3.38
C PHE A 37 -7.43 3.74 -2.74
N VAL A 38 -7.29 5.01 -2.36
CA VAL A 38 -6.08 5.56 -1.74
C VAL A 38 -5.78 4.87 -0.41
N GLN A 39 -6.81 4.53 0.37
CA GLN A 39 -6.64 3.76 1.59
C GLN A 39 -6.03 2.39 1.29
N ASN A 40 -6.56 1.65 0.32
CA ASN A 40 -6.02 0.34 -0.05
C ASN A 40 -4.57 0.42 -0.58
N VAL A 41 -4.25 1.45 -1.37
CA VAL A 41 -2.88 1.73 -1.81
C VAL A 41 -1.98 2.00 -0.61
N THR A 42 -2.43 2.80 0.35
CA THR A 42 -1.68 3.14 1.57
C THR A 42 -1.40 1.91 2.42
N GLU A 43 -2.38 1.02 2.60
CA GLU A 43 -2.21 -0.25 3.31
C GLU A 43 -1.10 -1.09 2.66
N ARG A 44 -1.15 -1.25 1.33
CA ARG A 44 -0.12 -2.00 0.58
C ARG A 44 1.25 -1.36 0.71
N LEU A 45 1.36 -0.04 0.60
CA LEU A 45 2.62 0.68 0.82
C LEU A 45 3.18 0.42 2.23
N LEU A 46 2.32 0.40 3.25
CA LEU A 46 2.73 0.12 4.61
C LEU A 46 3.26 -1.31 4.78
N ILE A 47 2.66 -2.30 4.10
CA ILE A 47 3.16 -3.68 4.09
C ILE A 47 4.61 -3.73 3.59
N TYR A 48 4.88 -3.08 2.46
CA TYR A 48 6.23 -3.04 1.91
C TYR A 48 7.19 -2.24 2.78
N ALA A 49 6.73 -1.14 3.37
CA ALA A 49 7.55 -0.28 4.22
C ALA A 49 7.95 -0.97 5.53
N LEU A 50 7.08 -1.81 6.10
CA LEU A 50 7.30 -2.48 7.38
C LEU A 50 7.81 -3.93 7.24
N GLY A 51 7.70 -4.52 6.05
CA GLY A 51 8.06 -5.93 5.82
C GLY A 51 7.13 -6.93 6.51
N ARG A 52 5.92 -6.50 6.93
CA ARG A 52 4.90 -7.32 7.58
C ARG A 52 3.51 -6.95 7.09
N LEU A 53 2.53 -7.83 7.29
CA LEU A 53 1.14 -7.51 7.00
C LEU A 53 0.63 -6.39 7.93
N VAL A 54 -0.28 -5.57 7.38
CA VAL A 54 -1.02 -4.54 8.11
C VAL A 54 -2.13 -5.23 8.92
N GLU A 55 -2.25 -4.85 10.18
CA GLU A 55 -3.26 -5.38 11.10
C GLU A 55 -4.24 -4.28 11.56
N ALA A 56 -5.28 -4.67 12.29
CA ALA A 56 -6.29 -3.73 12.79
C ALA A 56 -5.70 -2.57 13.61
N HIS A 57 -4.59 -2.80 14.32
CA HIS A 57 -3.91 -1.78 15.12
C HIS A 57 -3.15 -0.74 14.27
N ASP A 58 -2.84 -1.03 13.00
CA ASP A 58 -2.18 -0.12 12.06
C ASP A 58 -3.19 0.79 11.34
N MET A 59 -4.47 0.42 11.33
CA MET A 59 -5.52 1.17 10.62
C MET A 59 -5.65 2.64 11.03
N PRO A 60 -5.42 3.07 12.29
CA PRO A 60 -5.34 4.47 12.63
C PRO A 60 -4.22 5.22 11.88
N VAL A 61 -3.06 4.59 11.68
CA VAL A 61 -1.92 5.16 10.94
C VAL A 61 -2.26 5.30 9.46
N VAL A 62 -2.86 4.27 8.86
CA VAL A 62 -3.35 4.29 7.48
C VAL A 62 -4.32 5.46 7.28
N ARG A 63 -5.36 5.56 8.12
CA ARG A 63 -6.36 6.64 8.02
C ARG A 63 -5.77 8.03 8.22
N ASP A 64 -4.78 8.16 9.10
CA ASP A 64 -4.06 9.42 9.29
C ASP A 64 -3.26 9.82 8.05
N ILE A 65 -2.52 8.89 7.44
CA ILE A 65 -1.77 9.12 6.20
C ILE A 65 -2.69 9.55 5.06
N VAL A 66 -3.82 8.85 4.87
CA VAL A 66 -4.82 9.18 3.84
C VAL A 66 -5.37 10.58 4.09
N ARG A 67 -5.78 10.89 5.33
CA ARG A 67 -6.30 12.22 5.70
C ARG A 67 -5.28 13.34 5.45
N ARG A 68 -4.01 13.14 5.82
CA ARG A 68 -2.94 14.12 5.57
C ARG A 68 -2.67 14.31 4.08
N SER A 69 -2.80 13.24 3.29
CA SER A 69 -2.55 13.28 1.85
C SER A 69 -3.67 13.94 1.05
N ALA A 70 -4.86 14.10 1.63
CA ALA A 70 -5.97 14.82 1.01
C ALA A 70 -5.63 16.29 0.69
N ALA A 71 -4.76 16.92 1.49
CA ALA A 71 -4.33 18.31 1.29
C ALA A 71 -3.60 18.56 -0.04
N ASP A 72 -3.04 17.51 -0.65
CA ASP A 72 -2.33 17.57 -1.93
C ASP A 72 -3.00 16.69 -3.00
N GLY A 73 -4.31 16.44 -2.86
CA GLY A 73 -5.09 15.66 -3.81
C GLY A 73 -4.62 14.21 -3.94
N TYR A 74 -4.16 13.61 -2.84
CA TYR A 74 -3.70 12.21 -2.79
C TYR A 74 -2.55 11.86 -3.74
N LYS A 75 -1.71 12.84 -4.10
CA LYS A 75 -0.52 12.58 -4.94
C LYS A 75 0.32 11.44 -4.37
N PHE A 76 0.76 10.56 -5.26
CA PHE A 76 1.54 9.37 -4.89
C PHE A 76 2.80 9.68 -4.09
N LYS A 77 3.55 10.74 -4.49
CA LYS A 77 4.73 11.22 -3.75
C LYS A 77 4.37 11.60 -2.30
N THR A 78 3.22 12.21 -2.10
CA THR A 78 2.74 12.67 -0.79
C THR A 78 2.35 11.50 0.10
N LEU A 79 1.73 10.45 -0.47
CA LEU A 79 1.48 9.19 0.24
C LEU A 79 2.79 8.55 0.73
N ILE A 80 3.77 8.39 -0.16
CA ILE A 80 5.09 7.84 0.20
C ILE A 80 5.74 8.69 1.31
N THR A 81 5.74 10.01 1.16
CA THR A 81 6.33 10.94 2.13
C THR A 81 5.65 10.79 3.50
N ASN A 82 4.31 10.71 3.53
CA ASN A 82 3.57 10.53 4.77
C ASN A 82 3.77 9.15 5.41
N VAL A 83 4.02 8.10 4.62
CA VAL A 83 4.39 6.75 5.08
C VAL A 83 5.77 6.78 5.75
N VAL A 84 6.80 7.27 5.08
CA VAL A 84 8.18 7.26 5.62
C VAL A 84 8.36 8.17 6.83
N LEU A 85 7.52 9.21 6.96
CA LEU A 85 7.49 10.09 8.14
C LEU A 85 6.53 9.59 9.24
N SER A 86 5.86 8.46 9.05
CA SER A 86 4.94 7.93 10.06
C SER A 86 5.68 7.29 11.23
N ASP A 87 5.06 7.34 12.41
CA ASP A 87 5.56 6.64 13.59
C ASP A 87 5.72 5.14 13.37
N ALA A 88 4.83 4.52 12.59
CA ALA A 88 4.91 3.10 12.27
C ALA A 88 6.22 2.75 11.55
N PHE A 89 6.68 3.60 10.63
CA PHE A 89 7.94 3.40 9.92
C PHE A 89 9.14 3.77 10.78
N LEU A 90 9.13 4.96 11.41
CA LEU A 90 10.28 5.48 12.14
C LEU A 90 10.59 4.69 13.43
N LYS A 91 9.58 4.06 14.03
CA LYS A 91 9.72 3.25 15.26
C LYS A 91 9.62 1.76 14.98
N ALA A 92 9.63 1.34 13.71
CA ALA A 92 9.67 -0.06 13.34
C ALA A 92 10.91 -0.71 13.96
N LYS A 93 10.71 -1.69 14.85
CA LYS A 93 11.81 -2.51 15.33
C LYS A 93 12.21 -3.44 14.20
N VAL A 94 13.51 -3.46 13.89
CA VAL A 94 14.08 -4.54 13.09
C VAL A 94 13.80 -5.83 13.87
N PRO A 95 13.20 -6.86 13.25
CA PRO A 95 13.10 -8.16 13.88
C PRO A 95 14.49 -8.56 14.36
N GLU A 96 14.67 -8.82 15.65
CA GLU A 96 15.91 -9.41 16.13
C GLU A 96 16.08 -10.71 15.35
N GLY A 97 17.04 -10.71 14.41
CA GLY A 97 17.47 -11.95 13.76
C GLY A 97 17.90 -12.94 14.85
N PRO A 98 17.91 -14.26 14.56
CA PRO A 98 18.38 -15.22 15.55
C PRO A 98 19.72 -14.74 16.06
N ALA A 99 19.82 -14.56 17.38
CA ALA A 99 21.07 -14.18 18.01
C ALA A 99 22.11 -15.20 17.55
N GLU A 100 23.03 -14.78 16.68
CA GLU A 100 24.19 -15.61 16.37
C GLU A 100 24.92 -15.76 17.69
N THR A 101 24.74 -16.91 18.33
CA THR A 101 25.51 -17.27 19.50
C THR A 101 26.97 -17.33 19.06
N PRO A 102 27.91 -16.71 19.80
CA PRO A 102 29.33 -16.67 19.42
C PRO A 102 29.97 -18.05 19.12
N ASP A 103 29.32 -19.14 19.54
CA ASP A 103 29.75 -20.52 19.31
C ASP A 103 29.67 -20.98 17.85
N SER A 104 28.82 -20.39 16.99
CA SER A 104 28.67 -20.84 15.59
C SER A 104 29.87 -20.47 14.70
N LEU A 105 30.64 -19.46 15.07
CA LEU A 105 31.83 -19.01 14.32
C LEU A 105 33.07 -19.88 14.58
N GLN A 106 33.14 -20.58 15.72
CA GLN A 106 34.27 -21.46 16.03
C GLN A 106 34.20 -22.81 15.31
N ALA A 107 32.99 -23.30 14.99
CA ALA A 107 32.79 -24.56 14.29
C ALA A 107 33.18 -24.50 12.80
N ALA A 108 33.19 -23.31 12.19
CA ALA A 108 33.48 -23.13 10.76
C ALA A 108 34.99 -23.12 10.41
N VAL A 109 35.88 -23.02 11.41
CA VAL A 109 37.34 -22.92 11.21
C VAL A 109 38.03 -24.30 11.22
N VAL A 110 37.30 -25.39 11.52
CA VAL A 110 37.89 -26.72 11.76
C VAL A 110 37.76 -27.69 10.57
N ASN A 111 37.18 -27.28 9.43
CA ASN A 111 37.10 -28.12 8.22
C ASN A 111 38.03 -27.67 7.09
#